data_AF-A0A0C2F8S9-F1
#
_entry.id   AF-A0A0C2F8S9-F1
#
_cell.length_a   1.000
_cell.length_b   1.000
_cell.length_c   1.000
_cell.angle_alpha   90.00
_cell.angle_beta   90.00
_cell.angle_gamma   90.00
#
_symmetry.space_group_name_H-M   'P 1'
#
loop_
_entity.id
_entity.type
_entity.pdbx_description
1 polymer ?
#
loop_
_entity_poly.entity_id
_entity_poly.type
_entity_poly.pdbx_seq_one_letter_code
_entity_poly.pdbx_strand_id
1 'polypeptide(L)'
;MVTAGQSFKGKKPSPDCVGKATVTALQRSVPSAVPGVVQGKRPWVLTFSYGRALQASCLAKWAGKDENVKAAQAVLLKRAQANSLASVGKYTGDPNADAAASKSLFVANHAY
;
A
#
# COMPACT_ATOMS: atom_id res chain seq x y z
N MET A 1 3.81 4.21 -7.54
CA MET A 1 2.44 4.39 -8.06
C MET A 1 2.35 5.74 -8.76
N VAL A 2 1.51 5.86 -9.78
CA VAL A 2 1.24 7.11 -10.48
C VAL A 2 -0.11 7.66 -9.98
N THR A 3 -0.06 8.68 -9.13
CA THR A 3 -1.23 9.28 -8.49
C THR A 3 -1.34 10.77 -8.83
N ALA A 4 -2.53 11.35 -8.63
CA ALA A 4 -2.65 12.80 -8.59
C ALA A 4 -1.79 13.40 -7.47
N GLY A 5 -1.34 14.64 -7.64
CA GLY A 5 -0.58 15.35 -6.61
C GLY A 5 -1.38 15.49 -5.32
N GLN A 6 -0.69 15.53 -4.18
CA GLN A 6 -1.35 15.62 -2.87
C GLN A 6 -2.23 16.88 -2.73
N SER A 7 -1.79 18.00 -3.32
CA SER A 7 -2.51 19.28 -3.34
C SER A 7 -3.54 19.39 -4.48
N PHE A 8 -3.80 18.30 -5.20
CA PHE A 8 -4.80 18.30 -6.28
C PHE A 8 -6.19 18.53 -5.69
N LYS A 9 -6.82 19.64 -6.09
CA LYS A 9 -8.12 20.07 -5.57
C LYS A 9 -9.31 19.38 -6.24
N GLY A 10 -9.08 18.62 -7.31
CA GLY A 10 -10.12 17.88 -8.01
C GLY A 10 -10.46 16.54 -7.35
N LYS A 11 -11.40 15.81 -7.95
CA LYS A 11 -11.76 14.45 -7.51
C LYS A 11 -10.53 13.53 -7.58
N LYS A 12 -10.16 12.92 -6.45
CA LYS A 12 -9.06 11.96 -6.42
C LYS A 12 -9.34 10.80 -7.40
N PRO A 13 -8.34 10.38 -8.18
CA PRO A 13 -8.52 9.30 -9.15
C PRO A 13 -8.91 7.99 -8.45
N SER A 14 -9.73 7.17 -9.10
CA SER A 14 -10.08 5.84 -8.59
C SER A 14 -8.85 4.93 -8.56
N PRO A 15 -8.83 3.89 -7.71
CA PRO A 15 -7.75 2.90 -7.67
C PRO A 15 -7.48 2.25 -9.04
N ASP A 16 -8.51 1.99 -9.84
CA ASP A 16 -8.37 1.50 -11.21
C ASP A 16 -7.63 2.46 -12.13
N CYS A 17 -7.92 3.77 -12.02
CA CYS A 17 -7.23 4.79 -12.80
C CYS A 17 -5.75 4.88 -12.42
N VAL A 18 -5.45 4.88 -11.12
CA VAL A 18 -4.08 4.84 -10.59
C VAL A 18 -3.35 3.57 -11.03
N GLY A 19 -4.02 2.43 -10.98
CA GLY A 19 -3.47 1.13 -11.39
C GLY A 19 -3.12 1.12 -12.88
N LYS A 20 -4.05 1.55 -13.74
CA LYS A 20 -3.81 1.66 -15.20
C LYS A 20 -2.67 2.62 -15.51
N ALA A 21 -2.67 3.82 -14.94
CA ALA A 21 -1.61 4.80 -15.14
C ALA A 21 -0.24 4.28 -14.70
N THR A 22 -0.19 3.58 -13.56
CA THR A 22 1.06 2.99 -13.03
C THR A 22 1.59 1.90 -13.97
N VAL A 23 0.74 0.96 -14.40
CA VAL A 23 1.16 -0.13 -15.29
C VAL A 23 1.63 0.41 -16.63
N THR A 24 0.90 1.35 -17.23
CA THR A 24 1.28 1.98 -18.50
C THR A 24 2.62 2.72 -18.38
N ALA A 25 2.86 3.43 -17.28
CA ALA A 25 4.14 4.10 -17.06
C ALA A 25 5.30 3.10 -16.97
N LEU A 26 5.14 2.02 -16.20
CA LEU A 26 6.16 0.98 -16.05
C LEU A 26 6.45 0.26 -17.37
N GLN A 27 5.42 -0.04 -18.16
CA GLN A 27 5.58 -0.65 -19.49
C GLN A 27 6.36 0.22 -20.48
N ARG A 28 6.39 1.53 -20.28
CA ARG A 28 7.12 2.48 -21.14
C ARG A 28 8.58 2.69 -20.73
N SER A 29 8.94 2.40 -19.48
CA SER A 29 10.24 2.79 -18.92
C SER A 29 11.06 1.66 -18.32
N VAL A 30 10.43 0.56 -17.90
CA VAL A 30 11.12 -0.58 -17.27
C VAL A 30 11.39 -1.65 -18.33
N PRO A 31 12.63 -2.16 -18.47
CA PRO A 31 12.93 -3.30 -19.33
C PRO A 31 12.46 -4.63 -18.72
N SER A 32 12.06 -5.59 -19.55
CA SER A 32 11.63 -6.94 -19.10
C SER A 32 12.71 -7.75 -18.37
N ALA A 33 13.98 -7.34 -18.45
CA ALA A 33 15.10 -7.98 -17.76
C ALA A 33 15.12 -7.74 -16.23
N VAL A 34 14.33 -6.79 -15.73
CA VAL A 34 14.18 -6.60 -14.28
C VAL A 34 13.47 -7.84 -13.70
N PRO A 35 14.02 -8.49 -12.66
CA PRO A 35 13.49 -9.76 -12.19
C PRO A 35 12.08 -9.64 -11.60
N GLY A 36 11.23 -10.62 -11.92
CA GLY A 36 9.91 -10.79 -11.32
C GLY A 36 9.02 -11.75 -12.11
N VAL A 37 8.86 -12.98 -11.63
CA VAL A 37 7.98 -13.99 -12.24
C VAL A 37 6.52 -13.71 -11.83
N VAL A 38 5.66 -13.32 -12.78
CA VAL A 38 4.19 -13.30 -12.61
C VAL A 38 3.47 -13.87 -13.82
N GLN A 39 2.32 -14.52 -13.59
CA GLN A 39 1.43 -14.99 -14.65
C GLN A 39 0.68 -13.80 -15.28
N GLY A 40 1.04 -13.40 -16.51
CA GLY A 40 0.30 -12.40 -17.32
C GLY A 40 1.18 -11.51 -18.22
N LYS A 41 0.56 -10.55 -18.94
CA LYS A 41 1.22 -9.55 -19.83
C LYS A 41 2.04 -8.47 -19.08
N ARG A 42 2.57 -8.79 -17.90
CA ARG A 42 3.42 -7.89 -17.09
C ARG A 42 4.69 -8.67 -16.77
N PRO A 43 5.85 -8.32 -17.34
CA PRO A 43 7.07 -9.12 -17.20
C PRO A 43 7.76 -8.95 -15.83
N TRP A 44 7.10 -8.30 -14.85
CA TRP A 44 7.65 -8.00 -13.52
C TRP A 44 6.64 -8.29 -12.41
N VAL A 45 7.15 -8.60 -11.22
CA VAL A 45 6.36 -8.68 -9.99
C VAL A 45 5.98 -7.28 -9.52
N LEU A 46 4.68 -7.03 -9.41
CA LEU A 46 4.16 -5.83 -8.75
C LEU A 46 3.83 -6.17 -7.30
N THR A 47 4.73 -5.76 -6.40
CA THR A 47 4.58 -5.96 -4.95
C THR A 47 4.74 -4.64 -4.21
N PHE A 48 4.68 -4.69 -2.88
CA PHE A 48 4.75 -3.55 -1.99
C PHE A 48 6.08 -3.48 -1.24
N SER A 49 6.52 -2.27 -0.94
CA SER A 49 7.57 -1.97 0.05
C SER A 49 7.07 -0.77 0.85
N TYR A 50 6.44 -1.05 1.99
CA TYR A 50 5.64 -0.07 2.75
C TYR A 50 6.21 0.15 4.16
N GLY A 51 6.47 1.42 4.51
CA GLY A 51 6.71 1.86 5.89
C GLY A 51 5.39 2.24 6.57
N ARG A 52 5.00 3.52 6.46
CA ARG A 52 3.80 4.08 7.12
C ARG A 52 2.51 3.28 6.85
N ALA A 53 2.28 2.84 5.61
CA ALA A 53 1.06 2.11 5.24
C ALA A 53 0.92 0.75 5.94
N LEU A 54 2.03 0.18 6.43
CA LEU A 54 2.05 -1.10 7.13
C LEU A 54 2.13 -0.90 8.65
N GLN A 55 2.87 0.11 9.11
CA GLN A 55 3.16 0.32 10.54
C GLN A 55 2.17 1.25 11.26
N ALA A 56 1.50 2.18 10.58
CA ALA A 56 0.73 3.24 11.27
C ALA A 56 -0.38 2.69 12.19
N SER A 57 -1.15 1.69 11.73
CA SER A 57 -2.17 1.05 12.56
C SER A 57 -1.57 0.26 13.73
N CYS A 58 -0.42 -0.38 13.51
CA CYS A 58 0.31 -1.12 14.55
C CYS A 58 0.83 -0.16 15.63
N LEU A 59 1.47 0.95 15.24
CA LEU A 59 1.97 1.97 16.16
C LEU A 59 0.84 2.63 16.95
N ALA A 60 -0.27 2.95 16.29
CA ALA A 60 -1.46 3.49 16.95
C ALA A 60 -2.04 2.52 17.99
N LYS A 61 -2.00 1.20 17.72
CA LYS A 61 -2.50 0.18 18.64
C LYS A 61 -1.52 -0.10 19.80
N TRP A 62 -0.22 -0.05 19.53
CA TRP A 62 0.82 -0.24 20.54
C TRP A 62 0.83 0.89 21.56
N ALA A 63 0.81 2.14 21.09
CA ALA A 63 0.85 3.35 21.93
C ALA A 63 2.02 3.38 22.95
N GLY A 64 3.10 2.65 22.68
CA GLY A 64 4.28 2.57 23.56
C GLY A 64 4.08 1.73 24.82
N LYS A 65 3.01 0.94 24.91
CA LYS A 65 2.71 0.12 26.10
C LYS A 65 3.00 -1.35 25.82
N ASP A 66 3.78 -1.99 26.69
CA ASP A 66 4.19 -3.39 26.53
C ASP A 66 3.00 -4.36 26.55
N GLU A 67 1.97 -4.04 27.32
CA GLU A 67 0.68 -4.74 27.38
C GLU A 67 0.01 -4.88 25.99
N ASN A 68 0.23 -3.89 25.11
CA ASN A 68 -0.40 -3.84 23.79
C ASN A 68 0.41 -4.54 22.70
N VAL A 69 1.60 -5.07 22.99
CA VAL A 69 2.50 -5.65 21.98
C VAL A 69 1.80 -6.72 21.16
N LYS A 70 1.09 -7.65 21.81
CA LYS A 70 0.36 -8.73 21.10
C LYS A 70 -0.78 -8.19 20.23
N ALA A 71 -1.52 -7.20 20.73
CA ALA A 71 -2.60 -6.58 19.97
C ALA A 71 -2.06 -5.81 18.75
N ALA A 72 -0.93 -5.11 18.90
CA ALA A 72 -0.27 -4.39 17.81
C ALA A 72 0.30 -5.35 16.74
N GLN A 73 0.92 -6.46 17.15
CA GLN A 73 1.40 -7.51 16.24
C GLN A 73 0.25 -8.12 15.41
N ALA A 74 -0.92 -8.34 16.01
CA ALA A 74 -2.09 -8.83 15.29
C ALA A 74 -2.55 -7.86 14.19
N VAL A 75 -2.54 -6.56 14.47
CA VAL A 75 -2.86 -5.51 13.48
C VAL A 75 -1.81 -5.48 12.36
N LEU A 76 -0.53 -5.61 12.70
CA LEU A 76 0.56 -5.68 11.73
C LEU A 76 0.40 -6.86 10.76
N LEU A 77 0.11 -8.05 11.31
CA LEU A 77 -0.11 -9.27 10.51
C LEU A 77 -1.32 -9.11 9.58
N LYS A 78 -2.42 -8.55 10.08
CA LYS A 78 -3.62 -8.28 9.27
C LYS A 78 -3.29 -7.38 8.07
N ARG A 79 -2.48 -6.34 8.28
CA ARG A 79 -2.04 -5.44 7.20
C ARG A 79 -1.08 -6.14 6.23
N ALA A 80 -0.14 -6.95 6.73
CA ALA A 80 0.75 -7.73 5.88
C ALA A 80 -0.02 -8.72 5.00
N GLN A 81 -1.04 -9.40 5.55
CA GLN A 81 -1.91 -10.32 4.81
C GLN A 81 -2.73 -9.57 3.74
N ALA A 82 -3.31 -8.42 4.06
CA ALA A 82 -4.04 -7.62 3.09
C ALA A 82 -3.16 -7.20 1.90
N ASN A 83 -1.93 -6.75 2.17
CA ASN A 83 -0.98 -6.37 1.13
C ASN A 83 -0.47 -7.58 0.32
N SER A 84 -0.28 -8.73 0.95
CA SER A 84 0.05 -9.99 0.27
C SER A 84 -1.07 -10.46 -0.66
N LEU A 85 -2.34 -10.36 -0.24
CA LEU A 85 -3.48 -10.64 -1.11
C LEU A 85 -3.58 -9.62 -2.27
N ALA A 86 -3.21 -8.36 -2.02
CA ALA A 86 -3.23 -7.33 -3.05
C ALA A 86 -2.17 -7.56 -4.14
N SER A 87 -0.97 -8.06 -3.78
CA SER A 87 0.09 -8.34 -4.77
C SER A 87 -0.28 -9.49 -5.73
N VAL A 88 -1.16 -10.39 -5.30
CA VAL A 88 -1.72 -11.47 -6.15
C VAL A 88 -3.10 -11.15 -6.72
N GLY A 89 -3.60 -9.92 -6.55
CA GLY A 89 -4.88 -9.47 -7.09
C GLY A 89 -6.12 -10.10 -6.45
N LYS A 90 -5.99 -10.69 -5.26
CA LYS A 90 -7.09 -11.37 -4.53
C LYS A 90 -7.67 -10.53 -3.38
N TYR A 91 -7.17 -9.32 -3.16
CA TYR A 91 -7.69 -8.45 -2.11
C TYR A 91 -8.99 -7.77 -2.55
N THR A 92 -10.08 -8.05 -1.83
CA THR A 92 -11.43 -7.53 -2.10
C THR A 92 -11.84 -6.38 -1.18
N GLY A 93 -10.89 -5.83 -0.41
CA GLY A 93 -11.19 -4.87 0.65
C GLY A 93 -11.43 -5.55 2.00
N ASP A 94 -11.13 -4.83 3.08
CA ASP A 94 -11.40 -5.25 4.45
C ASP A 94 -12.62 -4.47 4.98
N PRO A 95 -13.76 -5.13 5.24
CA PRO A 95 -14.95 -4.46 5.79
C PRO A 95 -14.69 -3.93 7.21
N ASN A 96 -13.66 -4.41 7.90
CA ASN A 96 -13.21 -3.96 9.21
C ASN A 96 -11.88 -3.18 9.12
N ALA A 97 -11.68 -2.42 8.03
CA ALA A 97 -10.49 -1.60 7.87
C ALA A 97 -10.40 -0.60 9.03
N ASP A 98 -9.30 -0.64 9.81
CA ASP A 98 -9.10 0.31 10.91
C ASP A 98 -9.29 1.75 10.42
N ALA A 99 -10.08 2.54 11.15
CA ALA A 99 -10.26 3.97 10.89
C ALA A 99 -8.93 4.74 10.84
N ALA A 100 -7.89 4.22 11.51
CA ALA A 100 -6.52 4.75 11.45
C ALA A 100 -5.88 4.65 10.05
N ALA A 101 -6.25 3.65 9.23
CA ALA A 101 -5.77 3.53 7.85
C ALA A 101 -6.44 4.54 6.91
N SER A 102 -7.63 5.04 7.27
CA SER A 102 -8.37 6.05 6.52
C SER A 102 -7.95 7.49 6.85
N LYS A 103 -7.16 7.69 7.92
CA LYS A 103 -6.62 9.01 8.28
C LYS A 103 -5.43 9.34 7.38
N SER A 104 -5.35 10.60 6.96
CA SER A 104 -4.17 11.10 6.24
C SER A 104 -2.94 10.99 7.15
N LEU A 105 -1.97 10.15 6.77
CA LEU A 105 -0.66 10.02 7.43
C LEU A 105 0.37 10.98 6.83
N PHE A 106 -0.09 12.01 6.11
CA PHE A 106 0.78 13.00 5.51
C PHE A 106 1.43 13.86 6.59
N VAL A 107 2.75 13.95 6.53
CA VAL A 107 3.56 14.87 7.33
C VAL A 107 4.41 15.61 6.31
N ALA A 108 4.29 16.94 6.26
CA ALA A 108 5.08 17.77 5.36
C ALA A 108 6.57 17.57 5.67
N ASN A 109 7.41 17.46 4.64
CA ASN A 109 8.87 17.28 4.76
C ASN A 109 9.31 16.04 5.54
N HIS A 110 8.51 14.96 5.55
CA HIS A 110 8.91 13.69 6.17
C HIS A 110 10.09 13.05 5.41
N ALA A 111 11.28 13.09 6.00
CA ALA A 111 12.44 12.31 5.57
C ALA A 111 12.21 10.82 5.85
N TYR A 112 12.64 9.96 4.93
CA TYR A 112 12.63 8.50 5.10
C TYR A 112 13.99 8.00 5.57
#